data_AF-Q0W689-F1
#
_entry.id   AF-Q0W689-F1
#
_cell.length_a   1.000
_cell.length_b   1.000
_cell.length_c   1.000
_cell.angle_alpha   90.00
_cell.angle_beta   90.00
_cell.angle_gamma   90.00
#
_symmetry.space_group_name_H-M   'P 1'
#
loop_
_entity.id
_entity.type
_entity.pdbx_description
1 polymer ?
#
loop_
_entity_poly.entity_id
_entity_poly.type
_entity_poly.pdbx_seq_one_letter_code
_entity_poly.pdbx_strand_id
1 'polypeptide(L)'
;MPESSGPVTEKYWRFQKFDRKKYTEVNDTLKKLTHLTAREWAIARLCSDFKDRGRSQMTWIGENLPELVPFMNEKYARQDVASAEAAFKRKVVRSGTTFFYAYYAGLISLEEMLEMVQGIIRNIEELKRIEGSDPAADETSAEVQLLMAETLKRITDKLKEVQQ
;
A
#
# COMPACT_ATOMS: atom_id res chain seq x y z
N MET A 1 3.85 -0.07 39.93
CA MET A 1 2.76 0.09 38.94
C MET A 1 3.43 0.13 37.57
N PRO A 2 3.00 -0.68 36.58
CA PRO A 2 3.61 -0.63 35.26
C PRO A 2 3.13 0.64 34.55
N GLU A 3 4.07 1.28 33.85
CA GLU A 3 3.90 2.53 33.11
C GLU A 3 2.75 2.44 32.10
N SER A 4 1.90 3.45 32.09
CA SER A 4 0.81 3.55 31.13
C SER A 4 1.38 3.71 29.72
N SER A 5 0.99 2.77 28.86
CA SER A 5 1.06 2.85 27.41
C SER A 5 0.54 4.21 26.94
N GLY A 6 1.43 5.04 26.41
CA GLY A 6 1.09 6.31 25.77
C GLY A 6 0.06 6.12 24.65
N PRO A 7 -0.65 7.20 24.25
CA PRO A 7 -1.80 7.09 23.38
C PRO A 7 -1.41 6.40 22.07
N VAL A 8 -2.12 5.30 21.76
CA VAL A 8 -2.12 4.68 20.43
C VAL A 8 -2.49 5.79 19.47
N THR A 9 -1.47 6.36 18.83
CA THR A 9 -1.53 7.66 18.18
C THR A 9 -2.52 7.54 17.03
N GLU A 10 -3.42 8.50 16.87
CA GLU A 10 -4.50 8.54 15.85
C GLU A 10 -4.13 7.95 14.49
N LYS A 11 -2.86 8.02 14.09
CA LYS A 11 -2.31 7.52 12.83
C LYS A 11 -2.48 6.01 12.58
N TYR A 12 -2.51 5.16 13.60
CA TYR A 12 -2.67 3.71 13.42
C TYR A 12 -4.13 3.24 13.46
N TRP A 13 -5.10 4.18 13.54
CA TRP A 13 -6.53 3.85 13.57
C TRP A 13 -6.99 3.00 12.37
N ARG A 14 -6.39 3.20 11.19
CA ARG A 14 -6.68 2.38 10.00
C ARG A 14 -6.39 0.92 10.24
N PHE A 15 -5.40 0.62 11.07
CA PHE A 15 -5.06 -0.75 11.43
C PHE A 15 -5.86 -1.30 12.60
N GLN A 16 -6.37 -0.45 13.50
CA GLN A 16 -7.44 -0.87 14.41
C GLN A 16 -8.72 -1.28 13.67
N LYS A 17 -9.01 -0.67 12.50
CA LYS A 17 -10.10 -1.15 11.64
C LYS A 17 -9.80 -2.51 11.01
N PHE A 18 -8.53 -2.89 10.82
CA PHE A 18 -8.18 -4.25 10.44
C PHE A 18 -8.44 -5.29 11.51
N ASP A 19 -8.49 -4.91 12.79
CA ASP A 19 -8.90 -5.82 13.87
C ASP A 19 -10.27 -6.46 13.59
N ARG A 20 -11.13 -5.75 12.85
CA ARG A 20 -12.46 -6.25 12.44
C ARG A 20 -12.42 -7.19 11.23
N LYS A 21 -11.33 -7.22 10.45
CA LYS A 21 -11.18 -8.02 9.22
C LYS A 21 -10.24 -9.18 9.46
N LYS A 22 -10.65 -10.39 9.07
CA LYS A 22 -9.80 -11.57 9.23
C LYS A 22 -8.65 -11.55 8.22
N TYR A 23 -7.50 -12.12 8.58
CA TYR A 23 -6.36 -12.32 7.67
C TYR A 23 -6.79 -12.92 6.34
N THR A 24 -7.67 -13.92 6.37
CA THR A 24 -8.17 -14.61 5.17
C THR A 24 -8.90 -13.66 4.24
N GLU A 25 -9.73 -12.76 4.77
CA GLU A 25 -10.47 -11.78 3.96
C GLU A 25 -9.53 -10.76 3.31
N VAL A 26 -8.59 -10.22 4.09
CA VAL A 26 -7.58 -9.28 3.58
C VAL A 26 -6.73 -9.95 2.50
N ASN A 27 -6.27 -11.17 2.75
CA ASN A 27 -5.44 -11.93 1.83
C ASN A 27 -6.19 -12.29 0.55
N ASP A 28 -7.46 -12.70 0.65
CA ASP A 28 -8.29 -13.02 -0.51
C ASP A 28 -8.57 -11.79 -1.37
N THR A 29 -8.85 -10.63 -0.75
CA THR A 29 -9.00 -9.38 -1.49
C THR A 29 -7.69 -8.98 -2.17
N LEU A 30 -6.57 -9.00 -1.46
CA LEU A 30 -5.27 -8.67 -2.05
C LEU A 30 -4.90 -9.61 -3.20
N LYS A 31 -5.19 -10.90 -3.08
CA LYS A 31 -4.95 -11.90 -4.14
C LYS A 31 -5.81 -11.67 -5.38
N LYS A 32 -7.04 -11.19 -5.21
CA LYS A 32 -7.94 -10.86 -6.33
C LYS A 32 -7.48 -9.61 -7.08
N LEU A 33 -6.94 -8.63 -6.37
CA LEU A 33 -6.71 -7.29 -6.93
C LEU A 33 -5.24 -7.00 -7.26
N THR A 34 -4.31 -7.70 -6.63
CA THR A 34 -2.87 -7.39 -6.66
C THR A 34 -2.01 -8.66 -6.63
N HIS A 35 -0.70 -8.49 -6.74
CA HIS A 35 0.27 -9.56 -6.50
C HIS A 35 0.82 -9.57 -5.06
N LEU A 36 0.25 -8.77 -4.15
CA LEU A 36 0.74 -8.62 -2.78
C LEU A 36 0.15 -9.70 -1.88
N THR A 37 0.96 -10.13 -0.90
CA THR A 37 0.47 -10.85 0.28
C THR A 37 -0.01 -9.85 1.33
N ALA A 38 -0.86 -10.29 2.27
CA ALA A 38 -1.24 -9.48 3.42
C ALA A 38 -0.03 -8.98 4.23
N ARG A 39 1.02 -9.81 4.35
CA ARG A 39 2.29 -9.45 4.99
C ARG A 39 2.96 -8.24 4.33
N GLU A 40 3.22 -8.34 3.03
CA GLU A 40 3.91 -7.30 2.28
C GLU A 40 3.13 -5.99 2.27
N TRP A 41 1.82 -6.06 2.07
CA TRP A 41 0.98 -4.87 2.03
C TRP A 41 0.91 -4.17 3.39
N ALA A 42 0.69 -4.90 4.50
CA ALA A 42 0.58 -4.25 5.81
C ALA A 42 1.92 -3.62 6.23
N ILE A 43 3.03 -4.33 5.99
CA ILE A 43 4.38 -3.81 6.28
C ILE A 43 4.69 -2.58 5.42
N ALA A 44 4.37 -2.59 4.13
CA ALA A 44 4.58 -1.44 3.26
C ALA A 44 3.78 -0.21 3.74
N ARG A 45 2.54 -0.42 4.19
CA ARG A 45 1.72 0.64 4.79
C ARG A 45 2.32 1.19 6.09
N LEU A 46 2.73 0.31 7.01
CA LEU A 46 3.40 0.73 8.25
C LEU A 46 4.71 1.48 7.99
N CYS A 47 5.49 1.03 7.00
CA CYS A 47 6.72 1.73 6.59
C CYS A 47 6.38 3.12 6.03
N SER A 48 5.37 3.24 5.16
CA SER A 48 4.93 4.52 4.61
C SER A 48 4.41 5.49 5.68
N ASP A 49 3.77 4.97 6.73
CA ASP A 49 3.22 5.77 7.82
C ASP A 49 4.23 6.08 8.94
N PHE A 50 5.41 5.45 8.94
CA PHE A 50 6.41 5.71 9.96
C PHE A 50 6.97 7.14 9.83
N LYS A 51 6.83 7.92 10.89
CA LYS A 51 7.59 9.17 11.07
C LYS A 51 8.73 8.85 12.01
N ASP A 52 9.93 9.35 11.72
CA ASP A 52 11.11 9.09 12.53
C ASP A 52 10.83 9.37 14.02
N ARG A 53 11.05 8.33 14.85
CA ARG A 53 10.84 8.36 16.30
C ARG A 53 12.16 8.19 17.07
N GLY A 54 13.31 8.44 16.43
CA GLY A 54 14.62 8.20 17.04
C GLY A 54 14.96 6.71 17.22
N ARG A 55 14.22 5.81 16.55
CA ARG A 55 14.46 4.37 16.49
C ARG A 55 14.52 3.91 15.03
N SER A 56 15.23 2.81 14.77
CA SER A 56 15.20 2.17 13.45
C SER A 56 13.77 1.72 13.14
N GLN A 57 13.17 2.31 12.09
CA GLN A 57 11.83 2.03 11.58
C GLN A 57 11.50 0.53 11.57
N MET A 58 12.38 -0.27 10.96
CA MET A 58 12.18 -1.71 10.79
C MET A 58 12.13 -2.47 12.11
N THR A 59 12.98 -2.10 13.07
CA THR A 59 12.98 -2.71 14.40
C THR A 59 11.70 -2.36 15.15
N TRP A 60 11.31 -1.09 15.14
CA TRP A 60 10.10 -0.64 15.85
C TRP A 60 8.84 -1.30 15.29
N ILE A 61 8.70 -1.35 13.96
CA ILE A 61 7.56 -2.02 13.32
C ILE A 61 7.51 -3.49 13.71
N GLY A 62 8.65 -4.19 13.66
CA GLY A 62 8.71 -5.62 13.98
C GLY A 62 8.34 -5.95 15.43
N GLU A 63 8.80 -5.13 16.38
CA GLU A 63 8.53 -5.30 17.81
C GLU A 63 7.07 -5.06 18.20
N ASN A 64 6.38 -4.18 17.49
CA ASN A 64 5.01 -3.74 17.79
C ASN A 64 3.98 -4.34 16.80
N LEU A 65 4.40 -5.24 15.90
CA LEU A 65 3.55 -5.73 14.81
C LEU A 65 2.21 -6.32 15.25
N PRO A 66 2.12 -7.15 16.31
CA PRO A 66 0.82 -7.68 16.77
C PRO A 66 -0.14 -6.62 17.31
N GLU A 67 0.38 -5.52 17.85
CA GLU A 67 -0.45 -4.40 18.31
C GLU A 67 -0.89 -3.51 17.14
N LEU A 68 -0.01 -3.38 16.14
CA LEU A 68 -0.27 -2.56 14.96
C LEU A 68 -1.20 -3.26 13.97
N VAL A 69 -1.08 -4.58 13.81
CA VAL A 69 -1.83 -5.38 12.84
C VAL A 69 -2.31 -6.64 13.56
N PRO A 70 -3.49 -6.62 14.20
CA PRO A 70 -3.92 -7.67 15.14
C PRO A 70 -4.01 -9.09 14.57
N PHE A 71 -4.13 -9.23 13.25
CA PHE A 71 -4.11 -10.54 12.59
C PHE A 71 -2.68 -11.08 12.35
N MET A 72 -1.64 -10.29 12.61
CA MET A 72 -0.24 -10.70 12.62
C MET A 72 0.22 -10.97 14.05
N ASN A 73 -0.08 -12.16 14.55
CA ASN A 73 0.01 -12.49 15.97
C ASN A 73 1.44 -12.58 16.53
N GLU A 74 2.46 -12.49 15.67
CA GLU A 74 3.86 -12.66 16.04
C GLU A 74 4.68 -11.40 15.75
N LYS A 75 5.67 -11.15 16.61
CA LYS A 75 6.67 -10.10 16.38
C LYS A 75 7.60 -10.52 15.27
N TYR A 76 8.04 -9.55 14.48
CA TYR A 76 8.96 -9.79 13.37
C TYR A 76 10.35 -9.26 13.69
N ALA A 77 11.38 -9.96 13.20
CA ALA A 77 12.72 -9.44 13.25
C ALA A 77 12.88 -8.24 12.28
N ARG A 78 13.91 -7.42 12.49
CA ARG A 78 14.23 -6.30 11.58
C ARG A 78 14.34 -6.75 10.12
N GLN A 79 14.98 -7.89 9.89
CA GLN A 79 15.18 -8.47 8.56
C GLN A 79 13.85 -8.90 7.92
N ASP A 80 12.89 -9.38 8.71
CA ASP A 80 11.57 -9.80 8.24
C ASP A 80 10.75 -8.62 7.71
N VAL A 81 10.82 -7.48 8.39
CA VAL A 81 10.16 -6.23 7.96
C VAL A 81 10.82 -5.70 6.69
N ALA A 82 12.16 -5.63 6.69
CA ALA A 82 12.91 -5.15 5.54
C ALA A 82 12.68 -6.02 4.29
N SER A 83 12.64 -7.35 4.45
CA SER A 83 12.39 -8.29 3.36
C SER A 83 11.00 -8.11 2.74
N ALA A 84 9.97 -7.92 3.59
CA ALA A 84 8.60 -7.70 3.12
C ALA A 84 8.44 -6.34 2.40
N GLU A 85 9.05 -5.27 2.92
CA GLU A 85 9.05 -3.97 2.25
C GLU A 85 9.79 -4.03 0.89
N ALA A 86 10.94 -4.72 0.85
CA ALA A 86 11.68 -4.91 -0.39
C ALA A 86 10.89 -5.76 -1.40
N ALA A 87 10.16 -6.78 -0.94
CA ALA A 87 9.29 -7.59 -1.79
C ALA A 87 8.15 -6.77 -2.39
N PHE A 88 7.51 -5.90 -1.60
CA PHE A 88 6.53 -4.93 -2.10
C PHE A 88 7.13 -4.07 -3.22
N LYS A 89 8.29 -3.43 -2.99
CA LYS A 89 8.95 -2.57 -3.99
C LYS A 89 9.29 -3.32 -5.28
N ARG A 90 9.80 -4.55 -5.19
CA ARG A 90 10.08 -5.40 -6.36
C ARG A 90 8.82 -5.73 -7.16
N LYS A 91 7.70 -6.00 -6.48
CA LYS A 91 6.41 -6.27 -7.15
C LYS A 91 5.87 -5.03 -7.85
N VAL A 92 5.98 -3.84 -7.24
CA VAL A 92 5.61 -2.56 -7.88
C VAL A 92 6.40 -2.35 -9.18
N VAL A 93 7.73 -2.53 -9.14
CA VAL A 93 8.58 -2.40 -10.32
C VAL A 93 8.16 -3.40 -11.41
N ARG A 94 8.01 -4.68 -11.06
CA ARG A 94 7.63 -5.72 -12.03
C ARG A 94 6.28 -5.45 -12.68
N SER A 95 5.27 -5.04 -11.91
CA SER A 95 3.96 -4.69 -12.44
C SER A 95 4.02 -3.45 -13.34
N GLY A 96 4.74 -2.42 -12.93
CA GLY A 96 4.94 -1.21 -13.74
C GLY A 96 5.66 -1.49 -15.06
N THR A 97 6.75 -2.26 -15.02
CA THR A 97 7.46 -2.71 -16.23
C THR A 97 6.53 -3.45 -17.17
N THR A 98 5.73 -4.39 -16.66
CA THR A 98 4.80 -5.18 -17.48
C THR A 98 3.74 -4.28 -18.13
N PHE A 99 3.13 -3.38 -17.35
CA PHE A 99 2.10 -2.46 -17.83
C PHE A 99 2.61 -1.53 -18.93
N PHE A 100 3.72 -0.83 -18.69
CA PHE A 100 4.28 0.10 -19.67
C PHE A 100 4.92 -0.60 -20.88
N TYR A 101 5.52 -1.78 -20.69
CA TYR A 101 6.05 -2.57 -21.82
C TYR A 101 4.94 -2.97 -22.78
N ALA A 102 3.78 -3.40 -22.28
CA ALA A 102 2.67 -3.81 -23.13
C ALA A 102 2.20 -2.67 -24.06
N TYR A 103 2.10 -1.45 -23.53
CA TYR A 103 1.80 -0.27 -24.35
C TYR A 103 2.93 0.11 -25.29
N TYR A 104 4.17 0.18 -24.78
CA TYR A 104 5.34 0.55 -25.56
C TYR A 104 5.57 -0.39 -26.75
N ALA A 105 5.35 -1.69 -26.56
CA ALA A 105 5.48 -2.72 -27.59
C ALA A 105 4.25 -2.82 -28.52
N GLY A 106 3.23 -1.99 -28.34
CA GLY A 106 2.01 -1.99 -29.16
C GLY A 106 1.13 -3.22 -28.98
N LEU A 107 1.24 -3.92 -27.84
CA LEU A 107 0.43 -5.11 -27.52
C LEU A 107 -0.98 -4.75 -27.03
N ILE A 108 -1.16 -3.50 -26.60
CA ILE A 108 -2.41 -2.95 -26.06
C ILE A 108 -2.57 -1.55 -26.65
N SER A 109 -3.76 -1.23 -27.17
CA SER A 109 -4.05 0.12 -27.68
C SER A 109 -4.20 1.14 -26.56
N LEU A 110 -4.26 2.42 -26.91
CA LEU A 110 -4.54 3.47 -25.93
C LEU A 110 -5.94 3.30 -25.32
N GLU A 111 -6.94 2.95 -26.12
CA GLU A 111 -8.32 2.72 -25.68
C GLU A 111 -8.40 1.54 -24.71
N GLU A 112 -7.77 0.42 -25.02
CA GLU A 112 -7.70 -0.74 -24.12
C GLU A 112 -6.95 -0.37 -22.82
N MET A 113 -5.88 0.43 -22.92
CA MET A 113 -5.17 0.92 -21.74
C MET A 113 -6.06 1.81 -20.85
N LEU A 114 -6.89 2.67 -21.44
CA LEU A 114 -7.85 3.49 -20.69
C LEU A 114 -8.89 2.63 -19.97
N GLU A 115 -9.41 1.58 -20.61
CA GLU A 115 -10.31 0.62 -19.97
C GLU A 115 -9.64 -0.12 -18.80
N MET A 116 -8.38 -0.52 -18.96
CA MET A 116 -7.60 -1.14 -17.88
C MET A 116 -7.38 -0.17 -16.72
N VAL A 117 -7.10 1.12 -16.99
CA VAL A 117 -6.97 2.16 -15.95
C VAL A 117 -8.27 2.32 -15.16
N GLN A 118 -9.44 2.27 -15.81
CA GLN A 118 -10.72 2.25 -15.12
C GLN A 118 -10.87 1.02 -14.20
N GLY A 119 -10.37 -0.14 -14.62
CA GLY A 119 -10.27 -1.33 -13.77
C GLY A 119 -9.34 -1.12 -12.57
N ILE A 120 -8.18 -0.49 -12.77
CA ILE A 120 -7.22 -0.17 -11.70
C ILE A 120 -7.86 0.75 -10.65
N ILE A 121 -8.63 1.76 -11.08
CA ILE A 121 -9.33 2.69 -10.17
C ILE A 121 -10.30 1.92 -9.25
N ARG A 122 -11.14 1.05 -9.82
CA ARG A 122 -12.06 0.20 -9.03
C ARG A 122 -11.32 -0.72 -8.06
N ASN A 123 -10.19 -1.27 -8.48
CA ASN A 123 -9.36 -2.10 -7.60
C ASN A 123 -8.79 -1.27 -6.42
N ILE A 124 -8.37 -0.03 -6.66
CA ILE A 124 -7.87 0.88 -5.61
C ILE A 124 -9.00 1.26 -4.64
N GLU A 125 -10.23 1.48 -5.11
CA GLU A 125 -11.39 1.74 -4.25
C GLU A 125 -11.63 0.58 -3.28
N GLU A 126 -11.57 -0.66 -3.77
CA GLU A 126 -11.69 -1.85 -2.92
C GLU A 126 -10.53 -1.96 -1.92
N LEU A 127 -9.31 -1.58 -2.34
CA LEU A 127 -8.17 -1.49 -1.44
C LEU A 127 -8.37 -0.41 -0.34
N LYS A 128 -8.96 0.74 -0.66
CA LYS A 128 -9.33 1.77 0.33
C LYS A 128 -10.40 1.26 1.30
N ARG A 129 -11.35 0.45 0.82
CA ARG A 129 -12.38 -0.19 1.66
C ARG A 129 -11.78 -1.21 2.62
N ILE A 130 -10.77 -1.99 2.22
CA ILE A 130 -10.04 -2.82 3.18
C ILE A 130 -9.35 -1.98 4.24
N GLU A 131 -8.71 -0.87 3.87
CA GLU A 131 -8.08 0.11 4.79
C GLU A 131 -9.04 0.85 5.73
N GLY A 132 -10.35 0.62 5.60
CA GLY A 132 -11.36 1.18 6.48
C GLY A 132 -11.74 2.62 6.12
N SER A 133 -11.40 3.09 4.91
CA SER A 133 -12.01 4.30 4.34
C SER A 133 -13.43 3.98 3.86
N ASP A 134 -14.40 4.82 4.22
CA ASP A 134 -15.81 4.68 3.81
C ASP A 134 -16.35 5.97 3.16
N PRO A 135 -15.78 6.45 2.03
CA PRO A 135 -16.40 7.52 1.24
C PRO A 135 -17.43 6.92 0.27
N ALA A 136 -18.28 7.77 -0.31
CA ALA A 136 -19.11 7.36 -1.45
C ALA A 136 -18.21 6.87 -2.60
N ALA A 137 -18.66 5.84 -3.33
CA ALA A 137 -17.86 5.20 -4.37
C ALA A 137 -17.40 6.21 -5.45
N ASP A 138 -18.30 7.09 -5.88
CA ASP A 138 -18.03 8.07 -6.93
C ASP A 138 -17.02 9.15 -6.49
N GLU A 139 -17.09 9.60 -5.23
CA GLU A 139 -16.12 10.54 -4.66
C GLU A 139 -14.73 9.90 -4.60
N THR A 140 -14.66 8.62 -4.21
CA THR A 140 -13.42 7.85 -4.14
C THR A 140 -12.77 7.71 -5.52
N SER A 141 -13.57 7.50 -6.56
CA SER A 141 -13.09 7.35 -7.94
C SER A 141 -12.41 8.61 -8.46
N ALA A 142 -13.06 9.77 -8.28
CA ALA A 142 -12.54 11.06 -8.69
C ALA A 142 -11.24 11.41 -7.95
N GLU A 143 -11.17 11.14 -6.64
CA GLU A 143 -9.95 11.30 -5.85
C GLU A 143 -8.79 10.43 -6.38
N VAL A 144 -9.06 9.16 -6.71
CA VAL A 144 -8.04 8.24 -7.24
C VAL A 144 -7.55 8.73 -8.60
N GLN A 145 -8.44 9.14 -9.49
CA GLN A 145 -8.08 9.70 -10.79
C GLN A 145 -7.18 10.94 -10.66
N LEU A 146 -7.56 11.88 -9.79
CA LEU A 146 -6.77 13.08 -9.55
C LEU A 146 -5.39 12.74 -8.99
N LEU A 147 -5.32 11.83 -8.02
CA LEU A 147 -4.06 11.35 -7.44
C LEU A 147 -3.17 10.71 -8.50
N MET A 148 -3.73 9.88 -9.39
CA MET A 148 -2.98 9.24 -10.49
C MET A 148 -2.41 10.29 -11.44
N ALA A 149 -3.23 11.25 -11.87
CA ALA A 149 -2.80 12.32 -12.77
C ALA A 149 -1.68 13.18 -12.13
N GLU A 150 -1.86 13.57 -10.87
CA GLU A 150 -0.85 14.34 -10.13
C GLU A 150 0.44 13.54 -9.94
N THR A 151 0.34 12.25 -9.64
CA THR A 151 1.50 11.37 -9.47
C THR A 151 2.30 11.25 -10.77
N LEU A 152 1.64 11.02 -11.91
CA LEU A 152 2.30 10.95 -13.21
C LEU A 152 2.96 12.27 -13.59
N LYS A 153 2.31 13.41 -13.30
CA LYS A 153 2.89 14.74 -13.48
C LYS A 153 4.16 14.90 -12.65
N ARG A 154 4.11 14.61 -11.35
CA ARG A 154 5.28 14.69 -10.45
C ARG A 154 6.43 13.79 -10.89
N ILE A 155 6.14 12.57 -11.34
CA ILE A 155 7.16 11.67 -11.90
C ILE A 155 7.82 12.30 -13.13
N THR A 156 7.01 12.85 -14.04
CA THR A 156 7.51 13.49 -15.27
C THR A 156 8.39 14.69 -14.96
N ASP A 157 7.99 15.54 -14.02
CA ASP A 157 8.77 16.71 -13.60
C ASP A 157 10.11 16.28 -12.99
N LYS A 158 10.11 15.25 -12.13
CA LYS A 158 11.35 14.71 -11.53
C LYS A 158 12.27 14.05 -12.55
N LEU A 159 11.74 13.37 -13.56
CA LEU A 159 12.57 12.80 -14.62
C LEU A 159 13.27 13.88 -15.45
N LYS A 160 12.61 15.02 -15.69
CA LYS A 160 13.22 16.16 -16.39
C LYS A 160 14.36 16.80 -15.58
N GLU A 161 14.21 16.90 -14.25
CA GLU A 161 15.27 17.41 -13.37
C GLU A 161 16.53 16.54 -13.40
N VAL A 162 16.39 15.21 -13.48
CA VAL A 162 17.53 14.26 -13.51
C VAL A 162 18.27 14.27 -14.86
N GLN A 163 17.63 14.76 -15.92
CA GLN A 163 18.21 14.84 -17.27
C GLN A 163 18.93 16.17 -17.55
N GLN A 164 18.92 17.11 -16.60
CA GLN A 164 19.62 18.40 -16.64
C GLN A 164 20.90 18.35 -15.80
#